data_AF-C2CKD5-F1
#
_entry.id   AF-C2CKD5-F1
#
_cell.length_a   1.000
_cell.length_b   1.000
_cell.length_c   1.000
_cell.angle_alpha   90.00
_cell.angle_beta   90.00
_cell.angle_gamma   90.00
#
_symmetry.space_group_name_H-M   'P 1'
#
loop_
_entity.id
_entity.type
_entity.pdbx_description
1 polymer ?
#
loop_
_entity_poly.entity_id
_entity_poly.type
_entity_poly.pdbx_seq_one_letter_code
_entity_poly.pdbx_strand_id
1 'polypeptide(L)'
;MSGDKLISEFLQLDYDKELIIFRILDSRNENLSLKKPYNRYKVFNFYTAHEIELVFIHYDNLYKEFEKKKSTVKASEFYKSHNKNYRKSYEYAINYLDDIEKLTESIKKSKRKDKLGIYDLMLD
;
A
#
# COMPACT_ATOMS: atom_id res chain seq x y z
N MET A 1 -12.14 -0.40 8.79
CA MET A 1 -12.77 -1.13 9.91
C MET A 1 -12.44 -0.40 11.21
N SER A 2 -13.42 -0.13 12.09
CA SER A 2 -13.17 0.50 13.39
C SER A 2 -12.58 -0.50 14.38
N GLY A 3 -11.97 0.00 15.46
CA GLY A 3 -11.47 -0.84 16.55
C GLY A 3 -12.58 -1.65 17.22
N ASP A 4 -13.75 -1.06 17.44
CA ASP A 4 -14.88 -1.74 18.06
C ASP A 4 -15.37 -2.92 17.20
N LYS A 5 -15.41 -2.75 15.87
CA LYS A 5 -15.79 -3.82 14.94
C LYS A 5 -14.76 -4.96 14.91
N LEU A 6 -13.48 -4.62 14.90
CA LEU A 6 -12.40 -5.61 15.00
C LEU A 6 -12.50 -6.43 16.29
N ILE A 7 -12.83 -5.77 17.42
CA ILE A 7 -13.01 -6.43 18.71
C ILE A 7 -14.16 -7.42 18.66
N SER A 8 -15.35 -6.98 18.22
CA SER A 8 -16.56 -7.82 18.24
C SER A 8 -16.48 -9.01 17.30
N GLU A 9 -15.80 -8.87 16.15
CA GLU A 9 -15.77 -9.92 15.13
C GLU A 9 -14.60 -10.90 15.31
N PHE A 10 -13.48 -10.45 15.88
CA PHE A 10 -12.25 -11.25 15.93
C PHE A 10 -11.66 -11.35 17.32
N LEU A 11 -11.48 -10.23 18.05
CA LEU A 11 -10.64 -10.24 19.26
C LEU A 11 -11.31 -10.86 20.51
N GLN A 12 -12.61 -11.13 20.45
CA GLN A 12 -13.37 -11.85 21.50
C GLN A 12 -13.34 -13.37 21.33
N LEU A 13 -12.83 -13.87 20.20
CA LEU A 13 -12.69 -15.31 19.98
C LEU A 13 -11.49 -15.84 20.77
N ASP A 14 -11.59 -17.11 21.17
CA ASP A 14 -10.47 -17.82 21.78
C ASP A 14 -9.52 -18.32 20.69
N TYR A 15 -8.24 -18.02 20.85
CA TYR A 15 -7.17 -18.44 19.95
C TYR A 15 -6.12 -19.23 20.72
N ASP A 16 -5.77 -20.43 20.23
CA ASP A 16 -4.71 -21.26 20.81
C ASP A 16 -3.29 -20.71 20.54
N LYS A 17 -3.17 -19.72 19.65
CA LYS A 17 -1.91 -19.11 19.22
C LYS A 17 -1.93 -17.60 19.42
N GLU A 18 -0.74 -17.01 19.43
CA GLU A 18 -0.59 -15.55 19.46
C GLU A 18 -1.28 -14.92 18.25
N LEU A 19 -2.17 -13.96 18.52
CA LEU A 19 -2.86 -13.20 17.49
C LEU A 19 -2.06 -11.94 17.14
N ILE A 20 -1.85 -11.74 15.84
CA ILE A 20 -1.17 -10.58 15.27
C ILE A 20 -2.10 -9.91 14.26
N ILE A 21 -2.14 -8.58 14.27
CA ILE A 21 -2.99 -7.78 13.38
C ILE A 21 -2.12 -7.12 12.32
N PHE A 22 -2.34 -7.47 11.06
CA PHE A 22 -1.76 -6.76 9.91
C PHE A 22 -2.77 -5.80 9.31
N ARG A 23 -2.36 -4.55 9.08
CA ARG A 23 -3.19 -3.50 8.48
C ARG A 23 -2.54 -3.00 7.20
N ILE A 24 -3.29 -3.01 6.11
CA ILE A 24 -2.90 -2.35 4.86
C ILE A 24 -3.63 -1.01 4.82
N LEU A 25 -2.88 0.09 4.82
CA LEU A 25 -3.41 1.45 4.97
C LEU A 25 -3.06 2.30 3.76
N ASP A 26 -4.04 3.06 3.27
CA ASP A 26 -3.82 4.06 2.22
C ASP A 26 -3.41 5.41 2.82
N SER A 27 -3.83 5.69 4.07
CA SER A 27 -3.49 6.90 4.79
C SER A 27 -2.81 6.64 6.13
N ARG A 28 -1.88 7.54 6.47
CA ARG A 28 -1.19 7.57 7.76
C ARG A 28 -2.07 8.06 8.90
N ASN A 29 -3.12 8.80 8.56
CA ASN A 29 -4.03 9.36 9.54
C ASN A 29 -5.08 8.32 10.01
N GLU A 30 -5.08 7.12 9.41
CA GLU A 30 -5.92 6.02 9.84
C GLU A 30 -5.44 5.41 11.15
N ASN A 31 -5.98 5.93 12.25
CA ASN A 31 -5.71 5.42 13.58
C ASN A 31 -6.58 4.21 13.90
N LEU A 32 -5.97 3.15 14.45
CA LEU A 32 -6.68 2.06 15.11
C LEU A 32 -6.50 2.23 16.61
N SER A 33 -7.59 2.53 17.31
CA SER A 33 -7.61 2.57 18.78
C SER A 33 -8.21 1.26 19.30
N LEU A 34 -7.41 0.49 20.02
CA LEU A 34 -7.87 -0.68 20.77
C LEU A 34 -7.90 -0.30 22.24
N LYS A 35 -9.06 -0.47 22.87
CA LYS A 35 -9.21 -0.26 24.32
C LYS A 35 -8.70 -1.48 25.07
N LYS A 36 -8.34 -1.32 26.35
CA LYS A 36 -8.02 -2.45 27.23
C LYS A 36 -9.22 -3.43 27.27
N PRO A 37 -8.98 -4.75 27.32
CA PRO A 37 -7.68 -5.44 27.34
C PRO A 37 -7.06 -5.69 25.95
N TYR A 38 -7.72 -5.27 24.87
CA TYR A 38 -7.37 -5.60 23.49
C TYR A 38 -6.17 -4.81 22.92
N ASN A 39 -5.67 -3.80 23.64
CA ASN A 39 -4.46 -3.07 23.27
C ASN A 39 -3.16 -3.89 23.40
N ARG A 40 -3.26 -5.15 23.85
CA ARG A 40 -2.13 -6.10 24.00
C ARG A 40 -1.66 -6.72 22.68
N TYR A 41 -2.49 -6.73 21.64
CA TYR A 41 -2.14 -7.40 20.38
C TYR A 41 -1.11 -6.60 19.58
N LYS A 42 -0.16 -7.32 18.95
CA LYS A 42 0.81 -6.72 18.05
C LYS A 42 0.11 -6.26 16.78
N VAL A 43 0.30 -5.00 16.40
CA VAL A 43 -0.26 -4.40 15.19
C VAL A 43 0.87 -3.96 14.28
N PHE A 44 0.88 -4.46 13.04
CA PHE A 44 1.80 -4.03 11.99
C PHE A 44 1.04 -3.26 10.93
N ASN A 45 1.49 -2.03 10.65
CA ASN A 45 0.91 -1.18 9.62
C ASN A 45 1.80 -1.23 8.37
N PHE A 46 1.23 -1.70 7.28
CA PHE A 46 1.79 -1.72 5.93
C PHE A 46 1.12 -0.59 5.16
N TYR A 47 1.91 0.31 4.61
CA TYR A 47 1.38 1.43 3.84
C TYR A 47 1.44 1.11 2.35
N THR A 48 0.36 1.41 1.65
CA THR A 48 0.39 1.44 0.18
C THR A 48 1.38 2.54 -0.28
N ALA A 49 1.88 2.43 -1.51
CA ALA A 49 2.59 3.55 -2.12
C ALA A 49 1.71 4.80 -2.06
N HIS A 50 2.29 5.97 -1.78
CA HIS A 50 1.52 7.21 -1.59
C HIS A 50 0.63 7.56 -2.79
N GLU A 51 0.94 7.06 -3.98
CA GLU A 51 0.07 7.06 -5.15
C GLU A 51 0.31 5.76 -5.94
N ILE A 52 -0.75 5.05 -6.34
CA ILE A 52 -0.64 3.86 -7.22
C ILE A 52 0.09 4.21 -8.53
N GLU A 53 -0.01 5.47 -8.95
CA GLU A 53 0.72 6.02 -10.10
C GLU A 53 2.24 5.89 -9.96
N LEU A 54 2.80 5.84 -8.74
CA LEU A 54 4.23 5.57 -8.57
C LEU A 54 4.59 4.13 -8.96
N VAL A 55 3.71 3.17 -8.72
CA VAL A 55 3.86 1.79 -9.20
C VAL A 55 3.88 1.77 -10.72
N PHE A 56 2.92 2.44 -11.36
CA PHE A 56 2.88 2.56 -12.82
C PHE A 56 4.12 3.26 -13.40
N ILE A 57 4.63 4.33 -12.76
CA ILE A 57 5.87 5.01 -13.18
C ILE A 57 7.06 4.06 -13.16
N HIS A 58 7.19 3.21 -12.13
CA HIS A 58 8.25 2.20 -12.09
C HIS A 58 8.01 1.09 -13.12
N TYR A 59 6.76 0.65 -13.28
CA TYR A 59 6.37 -0.35 -14.26
C TYR A 59 6.72 0.09 -15.68
N ASP A 60 6.45 1.35 -16.03
CA ASP A 60 6.77 1.87 -17.37
C ASP A 60 8.20 2.40 -17.49
N ASN A 61 9.06 2.16 -16.49
CA ASN A 61 10.45 2.63 -16.44
C ASN A 61 10.63 4.16 -16.54
N LEU A 62 9.58 4.93 -16.18
CA LEU A 62 9.55 6.39 -16.27
C LEU A 62 10.15 7.09 -15.03
N TYR A 63 10.57 6.35 -14.00
CA TYR A 63 11.02 6.93 -12.74
C TYR A 63 12.20 7.90 -12.89
N LYS A 64 13.18 7.58 -13.74
CA LYS A 64 14.33 8.46 -14.00
C LYS A 64 13.92 9.80 -14.63
N GLU A 65 12.81 9.84 -15.35
CA GLU A 65 12.25 11.08 -15.90
C GLU A 65 11.45 11.84 -14.85
N PHE A 66 10.71 11.11 -14.02
CA PHE A 66 9.98 11.67 -12.88
C PHE A 66 10.90 12.36 -11.88
N GLU A 67 12.04 11.74 -11.53
CA GLU A 67 13.04 12.32 -10.61
C GLU A 67 13.63 13.65 -11.11
N LYS A 68 13.65 13.88 -12.43
CA LYS A 68 14.12 15.14 -13.02
C LYS A 68 13.09 16.26 -12.98
N LYS A 69 11.82 15.95 -12.65
CA LYS A 69 10.77 16.96 -12.51
C LYS A 69 10.95 17.74 -11.21
N LYS A 70 10.34 18.93 -11.16
CA LYS A 70 10.29 19.72 -9.93
C LYS A 70 9.64 18.87 -8.82
N SER A 71 10.14 18.99 -7.59
CA SER A 71 9.65 18.23 -6.43
C SER A 71 8.16 18.45 -6.10
N THR A 72 7.55 19.50 -6.67
CA THR A 72 6.12 19.80 -6.53
C THR A 72 5.23 18.99 -7.48
N VAL A 73 5.79 18.35 -8.51
CA VAL A 73 5.02 17.56 -9.48
C VAL A 73 4.59 16.26 -8.82
N LYS A 74 3.28 16.01 -8.78
CA LYS A 74 2.72 14.77 -8.22
C LYS A 74 2.93 13.60 -9.19
N ALA A 75 3.09 12.38 -8.68
CA ALA A 75 3.22 11.20 -9.54
C ALA A 75 1.96 11.01 -10.39
N SER A 76 0.79 11.31 -9.82
CA SER A 76 -0.48 11.30 -10.55
C SER A 76 -0.54 12.29 -11.72
N GLU A 77 -0.01 13.50 -11.57
CA GLU A 77 0.07 14.50 -12.63
C GLU A 77 1.08 14.07 -13.71
N PHE A 78 2.27 13.66 -13.29
CA PHE A 78 3.33 13.19 -14.18
C PHE A 78 2.86 12.00 -15.02
N TYR A 79 2.30 10.96 -14.41
CA TYR A 79 1.93 9.74 -15.13
C TYR A 79 0.80 9.99 -16.13
N LYS A 80 -0.21 10.81 -15.77
CA LYS A 80 -1.29 11.21 -16.69
C LYS A 80 -0.80 11.95 -17.92
N SER A 81 0.28 12.73 -17.80
CA SER A 81 0.86 13.44 -18.95
C SER A 81 1.57 12.50 -19.95
N HIS A 82 2.11 11.37 -19.48
CA HIS A 82 2.77 10.36 -20.32
C HIS A 82 1.77 9.35 -20.87
N ASN A 83 0.74 9.02 -20.09
CA ASN A 83 -0.29 8.06 -20.45
C ASN A 83 -1.69 8.70 -20.35
N LYS A 84 -2.14 9.34 -21.45
CA LYS A 84 -3.45 10.01 -21.53
C LYS A 84 -4.63 9.05 -21.40
N ASN A 85 -4.40 7.76 -21.67
CA ASN A 85 -5.39 6.71 -21.54
C ASN A 85 -5.46 6.15 -20.12
N TYR A 86 -4.58 6.57 -19.21
CA TYR A 86 -4.61 6.15 -17.82
C TYR A 86 -6.00 6.39 -17.20
N ARG A 87 -6.51 5.34 -16.53
CA ARG A 87 -7.71 5.40 -15.71
C ARG A 87 -7.36 4.84 -14.34
N LYS A 88 -7.68 5.59 -13.30
CA LYS A 88 -7.55 5.12 -11.91
C LYS A 88 -8.74 4.23 -11.56
N SER A 89 -8.82 3.06 -12.19
CA SER A 89 -9.84 2.04 -11.91
C SER A 89 -9.16 0.69 -11.63
N TYR A 90 -9.84 -0.14 -10.86
CA TYR A 90 -9.38 -1.50 -10.57
C TYR A 90 -9.17 -2.31 -11.85
N GLU A 91 -10.16 -2.26 -12.76
CA GLU A 91 -10.12 -2.94 -14.06
C GLU A 91 -8.93 -2.48 -14.91
N TYR A 92 -8.64 -1.17 -14.95
CA TYR A 92 -7.48 -0.68 -15.67
C TYR A 92 -6.18 -1.22 -15.06
N ALA A 93 -6.07 -1.17 -13.72
CA ALA A 93 -4.86 -1.62 -13.04
C ALA A 93 -4.58 -3.10 -13.25
N ILE A 94 -5.58 -3.97 -13.10
CA ILE A 94 -5.38 -5.42 -13.26
C ILE A 94 -5.06 -5.81 -14.70
N ASN A 95 -5.64 -5.10 -15.68
CA ASN A 95 -5.38 -5.37 -17.10
C ASN A 95 -4.04 -4.79 -17.56
N TYR A 96 -3.58 -3.69 -16.97
CA TYR A 96 -2.34 -3.01 -17.38
C TYR A 96 -1.10 -3.51 -16.63
N LEU A 97 -1.25 -3.90 -15.36
CA LEU A 97 -0.18 -4.44 -14.51
C LEU A 97 -0.23 -5.98 -14.51
N ASP A 98 -0.23 -6.55 -15.71
CA ASP A 98 -0.43 -7.98 -15.97
C ASP A 98 0.85 -8.83 -15.83
N ASP A 99 2.02 -8.23 -16.02
CA ASP A 99 3.33 -8.86 -15.77
C ASP A 99 3.63 -8.84 -14.27
N ILE A 100 3.51 -10.01 -13.63
CA ILE A 100 3.66 -10.17 -12.18
C ILE A 100 5.10 -9.93 -11.71
N GLU A 101 6.11 -10.37 -12.47
CA GLU A 101 7.50 -10.12 -12.09
C GLU A 101 7.81 -8.62 -12.10
N LYS A 102 7.38 -7.95 -13.17
CA LYS A 102 7.54 -6.51 -13.35
C LYS A 102 6.73 -5.71 -12.34
N LEU A 103 5.51 -6.13 -12.02
CA LEU A 103 4.67 -5.53 -10.98
C LEU A 103 5.34 -5.65 -9.61
N THR A 104 5.82 -6.83 -9.25
CA THR A 104 6.49 -7.08 -7.97
C THR A 104 7.71 -6.18 -7.80
N GLU A 105 8.55 -6.07 -8.83
CA GLU A 105 9.72 -5.20 -8.82
C GLU A 105 9.33 -3.72 -8.77
N SER A 106 8.21 -3.34 -9.40
CA SER A 106 7.69 -1.97 -9.36
C SER A 106 7.15 -1.59 -7.98
N ILE A 107 6.43 -2.50 -7.31
CA ILE A 107 5.96 -2.33 -5.93
C ILE A 107 7.18 -2.17 -5.00
N LYS A 108 8.20 -3.04 -5.15
CA LYS A 108 9.45 -2.96 -4.39
C LYS A 108 10.13 -1.60 -4.54
N LYS A 109 10.26 -1.09 -5.77
CA LYS A 109 10.90 0.20 -6.05
C LYS A 109 10.07 1.40 -5.57
N SER A 110 8.74 1.30 -5.64
CA SER A 110 7.83 2.35 -5.16
C SER A 110 7.75 2.45 -3.63
N LYS A 111 8.27 1.44 -2.92
CA LYS A 111 8.24 1.36 -1.46
C LYS A 111 9.10 2.47 -0.84
N ARG A 112 8.57 3.09 0.20
CA ARG A 112 9.34 4.00 1.06
C ARG A 112 10.32 3.23 1.95
N LYS A 113 11.59 3.65 1.95
CA LYS A 113 12.66 3.01 2.75
C LYS A 113 12.41 3.01 4.26
N ASP A 114 11.65 3.98 4.78
CA ASP A 114 11.41 4.18 6.21
C ASP A 114 10.19 3.44 6.78
N LYS A 115 9.49 2.63 5.96
CA LYS A 115 8.21 2.00 6.34
C LYS A 115 8.05 0.60 5.74
N LEU A 116 7.18 -0.19 6.37
CA LEU A 116 6.66 -1.41 5.77
C LEU A 116 5.66 -1.05 4.66
N GLY A 117 5.79 -1.72 3.51
CA GLY A 117 4.88 -1.61 2.38
C GLY A 117 4.45 -3.00 1.89
N ILE A 118 3.62 -3.04 0.84
CA ILE A 118 3.04 -4.28 0.32
C ILE A 118 4.11 -5.33 -0.01
N TYR A 119 5.25 -4.90 -0.57
CA TYR A 119 6.35 -5.81 -0.89
C TYR A 119 6.86 -6.61 0.33
N ASP A 120 6.79 -6.05 1.54
CA ASP A 120 7.25 -6.75 2.75
C ASP A 120 6.32 -7.89 3.19
N LEU A 121 5.08 -7.92 2.67
CA LEU A 121 4.16 -9.05 2.87
C LEU A 121 4.46 -10.21 1.92
N MET A 122 5.27 -9.97 0.89
CA MET A 122 5.58 -10.93 -0.18
C MET A 122 6.95 -11.61 0.02
N LEU A 123 7.67 -11.25 1.08
CA LEU A 123 8.94 -11.86 1.42
C LEU A 123 8.68 -13.13 2.24
N ASP A 124 9.06 -14.28 1.69
CA ASP A 124 9.08 -15.58 2.39
C ASP A 124 10.16 -15.63 3.49
#